data_AF-A0A932IJF1-F1
#
_entry.id   AF-A0A932IJF1-F1
#
_cell.length_a   1.000
_cell.length_b   1.000
_cell.length_c   1.000
_cell.angle_alpha   90.00
_cell.angle_beta   90.00
_cell.angle_gamma   90.00
#
_symmetry.space_group_name_H-M   'P 1'
#
loop_
_entity.id
_entity.type
_entity.pdbx_description
1 polymer ?
#
loop_
_entity_poly.entity_id
_entity_poly.type
_entity_poly.pdbx_seq_one_letter_code
_entity_poly.pdbx_strand_id
1 'polypeptide(L)'
;PLGIRQPRRWWVAVLGLNVLLVLVLNVLPEGMAPQIDVAAHAGGLLAGAGVALVLLPPRHLLRAAPTTPPLTYSLALGLIALNLWGLGQAVLYAARFDAAAERQALEVLIDDARVDANSLNVLAWTLATDPLRDQEDLALAARAAERAVAALPAEPAYRDTLATIRHRQGQHDEAVDLERQALVDGAQAFYATQLARFLEARVKAGGEVARGVDDQALVLSMAPSGTTIKVEAPRPPAKGLLALAVVREDERPAALVEIRVGTGFRGPEETALKNLPEWATPERLRVHLLLMEALDGAPAGLRSRFWPADPAVRELP
;
A
#
# COMPACT_ATOMS: atom_id res chain seq x y z
N PRO A 1 33.61 24.95 9.59
CA PRO A 1 34.83 24.13 9.31
C PRO A 1 35.21 23.98 7.82
N LEU A 2 34.79 24.92 6.95
CA LEU A 2 35.30 25.10 5.57
C LEU A 2 35.57 26.60 5.29
N GLY A 3 35.94 27.36 6.33
CA GLY A 3 35.97 28.83 6.26
C GLY A 3 34.58 29.51 6.25
N ILE A 4 33.49 28.76 6.15
CA ILE A 4 32.13 29.33 6.18
C ILE A 4 31.77 29.73 7.62
N ARG A 5 31.87 31.03 7.92
CA ARG A 5 31.39 31.63 9.17
C ARG A 5 29.87 31.80 9.11
N GLN A 6 29.15 30.73 9.40
CA GLN A 6 27.70 30.83 9.51
C GLN A 6 27.31 31.24 10.93
N PRO A 7 26.39 32.21 11.10
CA PRO A 7 25.95 32.67 12.41
C PRO A 7 25.20 31.54 13.14
N ARG A 8 25.11 31.60 14.49
CA ARG A 8 24.40 30.58 15.29
C ARG A 8 23.00 30.26 14.74
N ARG A 9 22.27 31.29 14.30
CA ARG A 9 20.94 31.15 13.65
C ARG A 9 20.94 30.22 12.44
N TRP A 10 22.02 30.18 11.66
CA TRP A 10 22.14 29.31 10.49
C TRP A 10 22.35 27.85 10.91
N TRP A 11 23.16 27.59 11.94
CA TRP A 11 23.34 26.22 12.44
C TRP A 11 22.06 25.69 13.09
N VAL A 12 21.35 26.53 13.84
CA VAL A 12 20.01 26.20 14.34
C VAL A 12 19.06 25.89 13.18
N ALA A 13 19.11 26.68 12.10
CA ALA A 13 18.29 26.42 10.92
C ALA A 13 18.64 25.09 10.22
N VAL A 14 19.93 24.74 10.08
CA VAL A 14 20.34 23.49 9.42
C VAL A 14 20.05 22.26 10.26
N LEU A 15 20.32 22.31 11.57
CA LEU A 15 19.96 21.20 12.48
C LEU A 15 18.44 21.08 12.59
N GLY A 16 17.74 22.21 12.70
CA GLY A 16 16.29 22.26 12.68
C GLY A 16 15.71 21.68 11.39
N LEU A 17 16.30 21.98 10.22
CA LEU A 17 15.89 21.42 8.94
C LEU A 17 16.12 19.90 8.88
N ASN A 18 17.24 19.39 9.39
CA ASN A 18 17.49 17.94 9.42
C ASN A 18 16.50 17.20 10.33
N VAL A 19 16.21 17.74 11.52
CA VAL A 19 15.21 17.18 12.43
C VAL A 19 13.81 17.29 11.82
N LEU A 20 13.46 18.43 11.24
CA LEU A 20 12.19 18.66 10.58
C LEU A 20 12.01 17.72 9.39
N LEU A 21 13.06 17.46 8.60
CA LEU A 21 13.00 16.53 7.48
C LEU A 21 12.66 15.12 7.96
N VAL A 22 13.30 14.63 9.03
CA VAL A 22 12.99 13.31 9.62
C VAL A 22 11.57 13.26 10.16
N LEU A 23 11.11 14.32 10.84
CA LEU A 23 9.75 14.39 11.39
C LEU A 23 8.69 14.47 10.29
N VAL A 24 8.90 15.33 9.28
CA VAL A 24 7.96 15.49 8.17
C VAL A 24 7.87 14.20 7.37
N LEU A 25 8.99 13.57 7.04
CA LEU A 25 8.99 12.33 6.27
C LEU A 25 8.39 11.14 7.04
N ASN A 26 8.38 11.16 8.38
CA ASN A 26 7.70 10.15 9.21
C ASN A 26 6.24 10.50 9.57
N VAL A 27 5.80 11.74 9.35
CA VAL A 27 4.40 12.17 9.55
C VAL A 27 3.60 12.12 8.25
N LEU A 28 4.28 12.03 7.10
CA LEU A 28 3.61 11.78 5.83
C LEU A 28 2.84 10.45 5.90
N PRO A 29 1.66 10.36 5.24
CA PRO A 29 0.90 9.11 5.17
C PRO A 29 1.77 7.95 4.67
N GLU A 30 1.54 6.76 5.22
CA GLU A 30 2.19 5.53 4.77
C GLU A 30 2.07 5.41 3.25
N GLY A 31 3.21 5.26 2.56
CA GLY A 31 3.29 5.18 1.10
C GLY A 31 3.70 6.47 0.36
N MET A 32 3.70 7.65 1.00
CA MET A 32 4.14 8.90 0.33
C MET A 32 5.64 9.20 0.47
N ALA A 33 6.30 8.63 1.48
CA ALA A 33 7.74 8.73 1.66
C ALA A 33 8.28 7.43 2.29
N PRO A 34 9.53 7.04 1.99
CA PRO A 34 10.16 5.93 2.69
C PRO A 34 10.22 6.26 4.19
N GLN A 35 9.69 5.37 5.04
CA GLN A 35 9.81 5.52 6.48
C GLN A 35 11.30 5.57 6.83
N ILE A 36 11.72 6.68 7.40
CA ILE A 36 13.10 6.88 7.80
C ILE A 36 13.24 6.24 9.17
N ASP A 37 14.13 5.26 9.30
CA ASP A 37 14.50 4.69 10.60
C ASP A 37 14.97 5.82 11.54
N VAL A 38 14.06 6.20 12.44
CA VAL A 38 14.22 7.31 13.39
C VAL A 38 15.36 6.98 14.36
N ALA A 39 15.54 5.71 14.71
CA ALA A 39 16.60 5.29 15.62
C ALA A 39 17.98 5.42 14.96
N ALA A 40 18.11 4.99 13.70
CA ALA A 40 19.35 5.16 12.94
C ALA A 40 19.71 6.65 12.76
N HIS A 41 18.73 7.51 12.45
CA HIS A 41 18.95 8.95 12.28
C HIS A 41 19.24 9.68 13.59
N ALA A 42 18.53 9.34 14.67
CA ALA A 42 18.82 9.85 16.01
C ALA A 42 20.23 9.43 16.47
N GLY A 43 20.62 8.19 16.20
CA GLY A 43 21.97 7.68 16.46
C GLY A 43 23.04 8.48 15.71
N GLY A 44 22.84 8.71 14.41
CA GLY A 44 23.74 9.53 13.59
C GLY A 44 23.85 10.98 14.09
N LEU A 45 22.72 11.60 14.49
CA LEU A 45 22.68 12.95 15.04
C LEU A 45 23.42 13.04 16.38
N LEU A 46 23.17 12.10 17.30
CA LEU A 46 23.83 12.05 18.61
C LEU A 46 25.33 11.79 18.48
N ALA A 47 25.73 10.89 17.59
CA ALA A 47 27.14 10.65 17.29
C ALA A 47 27.81 11.91 16.72
N GLY A 48 27.18 12.59 15.76
CA GLY A 48 27.65 13.85 15.20
C GLY A 48 27.75 14.97 16.25
N ALA A 49 26.77 15.07 17.14
CA ALA A 49 26.77 16.01 18.26
C ALA A 49 27.88 15.71 19.27
N GLY A 50 28.10 14.43 19.59
CA GLY A 50 29.20 13.98 20.45
C GLY A 50 30.57 14.35 19.87
N VAL A 51 30.78 14.08 18.58
CA VAL A 51 31.99 14.49 17.86
C VAL A 51 32.15 16.02 17.86
N ALA A 52 31.08 16.76 17.61
CA ALA A 52 31.13 18.23 17.62
C ALA A 52 31.48 18.80 19.00
N LEU A 53 30.93 18.24 20.09
CA LEU A 53 31.21 18.66 21.46
C LEU A 53 32.67 18.43 21.85
N VAL A 54 33.27 17.31 21.42
CA VAL A 54 34.69 17.01 21.68
C VAL A 54 35.61 17.93 20.88
N LEU A 55 35.23 18.30 19.66
CA LEU A 55 36.08 19.06 18.74
C LEU A 55 35.93 20.59 18.83
N LEU A 56 34.88 21.08 19.49
CA LEU A 56 34.60 22.50 19.66
C LEU A 56 34.75 22.91 21.13
N PRO A 57 35.97 23.14 21.64
CA PRO A 57 36.12 23.70 22.98
C PRO A 57 35.46 25.08 23.06
N PRO A 58 34.89 25.46 24.21
CA PRO A 58 34.24 26.75 24.40
C PRO A 58 35.29 27.87 24.34
N ARG A 59 35.55 28.42 23.16
CA ARG A 59 36.43 29.58 22.98
C ARG A 59 35.61 30.81 22.58
N HIS A 60 35.87 31.92 23.27
CA HIS A 60 35.22 33.22 23.09
C HIS A 60 35.18 33.66 21.61
N LEU A 61 33.98 33.91 21.11
CA LEU A 61 33.59 34.10 19.70
C LEU A 61 34.06 35.41 19.02
N LEU A 62 35.10 36.10 19.49
CA LEU A 62 35.37 37.49 19.08
C LEU A 62 36.81 37.82 18.61
N ARG A 63 37.66 36.84 18.28
CA ARG A 63 38.91 37.14 17.54
C ARG A 63 38.95 36.40 16.22
N ALA A 64 39.49 37.07 15.20
CA ALA A 64 39.75 36.49 13.88
C ALA A 64 40.41 35.12 14.08
N ALA A 65 39.72 34.08 13.61
CA ALA A 65 40.06 32.71 13.97
C ALA A 65 41.50 32.38 13.52
N PRO A 66 42.35 31.80 14.40
CA PRO A 66 43.57 31.16 13.96
C PRO A 66 43.22 30.05 12.95
N THR A 67 44.20 29.69 12.12
CA THR A 67 44.14 28.58 11.17
C THR A 67 43.48 27.36 11.82
N THR A 68 42.57 26.71 11.08
CA THR A 68 41.83 25.55 11.57
C THR A 68 42.85 24.50 12.04
N PRO A 69 42.76 23.98 13.27
CA PRO A 69 43.74 23.02 13.76
C PRO A 69 43.84 21.84 12.80
N PRO A 70 45.05 21.35 12.48
CA PRO A 70 45.25 20.25 11.52
C PRO A 70 44.44 19.00 11.88
N LEU A 71 44.16 18.79 13.18
CA LEU A 71 43.30 17.72 13.66
C LEU A 71 41.85 17.82 13.16
N THR A 72 41.24 19.00 13.19
CA THR A 72 39.86 19.20 12.73
C THR A 72 39.74 18.98 11.23
N TYR A 73 40.75 19.38 10.46
CA TYR A 73 40.82 19.12 9.03
C TYR A 73 40.96 17.61 8.75
N SER A 74 41.82 16.92 9.51
CA SER A 74 42.01 15.47 9.41
C SER A 74 40.72 14.69 9.72
N LEU A 75 39.96 15.12 10.73
CA LEU A 75 38.69 14.49 11.09
C LEU A 75 37.60 14.73 10.05
N ALA A 76 37.52 15.94 9.48
CA ALA A 76 36.59 16.23 8.38
C ALA A 76 36.91 15.38 7.14
N LEU A 77 38.19 15.27 6.78
CA LEU A 77 38.63 14.38 5.70
C LEU A 77 38.32 12.91 6.00
N GLY A 78 38.52 12.47 7.24
CA GLY A 78 38.18 11.11 7.67
C GLY A 78 36.69 10.81 7.53
N LEU A 79 35.81 11.74 7.92
CA LEU A 79 34.36 11.60 7.75
C LEU A 79 33.94 11.60 6.28
N ILE A 80 34.53 12.46 5.45
CA ILE A 80 34.29 12.45 4.00
C ILE A 80 34.72 11.11 3.40
N ALA A 81 35.91 10.63 3.74
CA ALA A 81 36.43 9.35 3.28
C ALA A 81 35.53 8.18 3.70
N LEU A 82 35.03 8.18 4.95
CA LEU A 82 34.11 7.15 5.45
C LEU A 82 32.77 7.17 4.70
N ASN A 83 32.21 8.35 4.40
CA ASN A 83 30.98 8.47 3.62
C ASN A 83 31.17 8.00 2.17
N LEU A 84 32.27 8.39 1.53
CA LEU A 84 32.61 7.93 0.18
C LEU A 84 32.86 6.41 0.15
N TRP A 85 33.48 5.86 1.19
CA TRP A 85 33.63 4.42 1.37
C TRP A 85 32.27 3.73 1.49
N GLY A 86 31.37 4.22 2.34
CA GLY A 86 30.02 3.68 2.51
C GLY A 86 29.23 3.70 1.19
N LEU A 87 29.30 4.81 0.45
CA LEU A 87 28.70 4.91 -0.88
C LEU A 87 29.32 3.91 -1.87
N GLY A 88 30.66 3.78 -1.86
CA GLY A 88 31.37 2.79 -2.67
C GLY A 88 30.95 1.36 -2.36
N GLN A 89 30.76 1.02 -1.09
CA GLN A 89 30.25 -0.29 -0.68
C GLN A 89 28.80 -0.51 -1.11
N ALA A 90 27.93 0.51 -1.03
CA ALA A 90 26.57 0.41 -1.53
C ALA A 90 26.53 0.18 -3.05
N VAL A 91 27.37 0.89 -3.81
CA VAL A 91 27.52 0.68 -5.27
C VAL A 91 28.07 -0.71 -5.57
N LEU A 92 29.10 -1.17 -4.83
CA LEU A 92 29.65 -2.51 -5.01
C LEU A 92 28.66 -3.60 -4.63
N TYR A 93 27.87 -3.40 -3.58
CA TYR A 93 26.79 -4.29 -3.17
C TYR A 93 25.73 -4.36 -4.26
N ALA A 94 25.27 -3.22 -4.78
CA ALA A 94 24.33 -3.18 -5.90
C ALA A 94 24.90 -3.84 -7.17
N ALA A 95 26.20 -3.62 -7.47
CA ALA A 95 26.87 -4.20 -8.64
C ALA A 95 27.15 -5.70 -8.50
N ARG A 96 27.21 -6.20 -7.26
CA ARG A 96 27.39 -7.62 -6.92
C ARG A 96 26.10 -8.25 -6.40
N PHE A 97 24.98 -7.56 -6.55
CA PHE A 97 23.69 -8.06 -6.13
C PHE A 97 23.42 -9.32 -6.94
N ASP A 98 23.57 -10.45 -6.27
CA ASP A 98 23.33 -11.76 -6.83
C ASP A 98 21.92 -12.15 -6.44
N ALA A 99 20.99 -11.91 -7.36
CA ALA A 99 19.58 -12.27 -7.18
C ALA A 99 19.41 -13.74 -6.80
N ALA A 100 20.29 -14.64 -7.27
CA ALA A 100 20.25 -16.05 -6.90
C ALA A 100 20.66 -16.27 -5.43
N ALA A 101 21.68 -15.56 -4.95
CA ALA A 101 22.10 -15.64 -3.54
C ALA A 101 21.05 -15.03 -2.60
N GLU A 102 20.42 -13.91 -2.98
CA GLU A 102 19.28 -13.34 -2.25
C GLU A 102 18.13 -14.36 -2.19
N ARG A 103 17.75 -14.93 -3.34
CA ARG A 103 16.69 -15.94 -3.44
C ARG A 103 16.98 -17.14 -2.54
N GLN A 104 18.20 -17.66 -2.54
CA GLN A 104 18.61 -18.75 -1.66
C GLN A 104 18.50 -18.38 -0.18
N ALA A 105 18.89 -17.16 0.20
CA ALA A 105 18.74 -16.69 1.58
C ALA A 105 17.26 -16.55 1.99
N LEU A 106 16.41 -16.06 1.08
CA LEU A 106 14.97 -15.98 1.27
C LEU A 106 14.35 -17.37 1.44
N GLU A 107 14.76 -18.36 0.65
CA GLU A 107 14.30 -19.75 0.80
C GLU A 107 14.61 -20.29 2.20
N VAL A 108 15.86 -20.14 2.67
CA VAL A 108 16.25 -20.58 4.01
C VAL A 108 15.43 -19.89 5.10
N LEU A 109 15.17 -18.59 4.96
CA LEU A 109 14.38 -17.83 5.92
C LEU A 109 12.90 -18.27 5.90
N ILE A 110 12.33 -18.48 4.71
CA ILE A 110 10.94 -18.91 4.50
C ILE A 110 10.75 -20.36 4.94
N ASP A 111 11.79 -21.19 5.04
CA ASP A 111 11.67 -22.56 5.53
C ASP A 111 11.97 -22.67 7.03
N ASP A 112 12.46 -21.62 7.67
CA ASP A 112 12.71 -21.61 9.11
C ASP A 112 11.39 -21.50 9.89
N ALA A 113 11.10 -22.54 10.69
CA ALA A 113 9.91 -22.64 11.51
C ALA A 113 9.86 -21.61 12.65
N ARG A 114 10.99 -20.96 12.97
CA ARG A 114 11.09 -19.95 14.04
C ARG A 114 10.66 -18.56 13.59
N VAL A 115 10.58 -18.31 12.28
CA VAL A 115 10.09 -17.04 11.75
C VAL A 115 8.59 -16.97 11.97
N ASP A 116 8.13 -15.92 12.64
CA ASP A 116 6.72 -15.73 12.97
C ASP A 116 5.90 -15.28 11.75
N ALA A 117 4.58 -15.43 11.86
CA ALA A 117 3.63 -15.15 10.79
C ALA A 117 3.71 -13.70 10.29
N ASN A 118 3.97 -12.73 11.17
CA ASN A 118 4.03 -11.33 10.79
C ASN A 118 5.29 -11.05 9.97
N SER A 119 6.45 -11.56 10.39
CA SER A 119 7.67 -11.46 9.59
C SER A 119 7.55 -12.13 8.22
N LEU A 120 6.88 -13.29 8.14
CA LEU A 120 6.60 -13.94 6.85
C LEU A 120 5.68 -13.09 5.98
N ASN A 121 4.64 -12.48 6.55
CA ASN A 121 3.74 -11.60 5.80
C ASN A 121 4.45 -10.35 5.28
N VAL A 122 5.25 -9.68 6.12
CA VAL A 122 6.02 -8.49 5.72
C VAL A 122 6.97 -8.84 4.58
N LEU A 123 7.65 -9.99 4.67
CA LEU A 123 8.52 -10.47 3.59
C LEU A 123 7.72 -10.69 2.31
N ALA A 124 6.61 -11.41 2.39
CA ALA A 124 5.75 -11.70 1.26
C ALA A 124 5.21 -10.42 0.59
N TRP A 125 4.76 -9.45 1.38
CA TRP A 125 4.29 -8.15 0.92
C TRP A 125 5.39 -7.34 0.21
N THR A 126 6.60 -7.37 0.77
CA THR A 126 7.76 -6.68 0.17
C THR A 126 8.06 -7.23 -1.22
N LEU A 127 8.04 -8.56 -1.38
CA LEU A 127 8.22 -9.20 -2.68
C LEU A 127 7.04 -8.93 -3.63
N ALA A 128 5.82 -8.96 -3.10
CA ALA A 128 4.59 -8.77 -3.86
C ALA A 128 4.41 -7.34 -4.40
N THR A 129 4.94 -6.32 -3.70
CA THR A 129 4.79 -4.91 -4.10
C THR A 129 5.97 -4.36 -4.89
N ASP A 130 7.08 -5.10 -4.98
CA ASP A 130 8.21 -4.73 -5.83
C ASP A 130 7.94 -5.11 -7.31
N PRO A 131 7.79 -4.12 -8.22
CA PRO A 131 7.46 -4.38 -9.63
C PRO A 131 8.58 -5.08 -10.40
N LEU A 132 9.81 -5.14 -9.86
CA LEU A 132 10.96 -5.79 -10.50
C LEU A 132 11.04 -7.29 -10.23
N ARG A 133 10.24 -7.80 -9.29
CA ARG A 133 10.22 -9.22 -8.92
C ARG A 133 9.60 -10.09 -10.00
N ASP A 134 10.26 -11.19 -10.30
CA ASP A 134 9.85 -12.17 -11.30
C ASP A 134 8.87 -13.22 -10.73
N GLN A 135 8.45 -14.18 -11.55
CA GLN A 135 7.51 -15.23 -11.11
C GLN A 135 8.11 -16.22 -10.11
N GLU A 136 9.44 -16.40 -10.09
CA GLU A 136 10.10 -17.26 -9.09
C GLU A 136 10.08 -16.59 -7.72
N ASP A 137 10.36 -15.29 -7.67
CA ASP A 137 10.25 -14.49 -6.45
C ASP A 137 8.81 -14.44 -5.93
N LEU A 138 7.82 -14.32 -6.83
CA LEU A 138 6.41 -14.38 -6.46
C LEU A 138 6.00 -15.77 -5.93
N ALA A 139 6.63 -16.85 -6.42
CA ALA A 139 6.40 -18.18 -5.87
C ALA A 139 6.93 -18.29 -4.42
N LEU A 140 8.10 -17.69 -4.13
CA LEU A 140 8.60 -17.60 -2.75
C LEU A 140 7.67 -16.77 -1.87
N ALA A 141 7.22 -15.61 -2.37
CA ALA A 141 6.27 -14.75 -1.67
C ALA A 141 4.97 -15.51 -1.34
N ALA A 142 4.44 -16.29 -2.28
CA ALA A 142 3.26 -17.11 -2.08
C ALA A 142 3.45 -18.11 -0.94
N ARG A 143 4.58 -18.84 -0.89
CA ARG A 143 4.86 -19.77 0.21
C ARG A 143 4.91 -19.07 1.56
N ALA A 144 5.54 -17.90 1.63
CA ALA A 144 5.61 -17.11 2.86
C ALA A 144 4.22 -16.62 3.31
N ALA A 145 3.43 -16.07 2.40
CA ALA A 145 2.06 -15.61 2.66
C ALA A 145 1.13 -16.76 3.07
N GLU A 146 1.19 -17.90 2.36
CA GLU A 146 0.42 -19.10 2.71
C GLU A 146 0.74 -19.59 4.14
N ARG A 147 2.01 -19.62 4.52
CA ARG A 147 2.41 -19.94 5.91
C ARG A 147 1.86 -18.92 6.91
N ALA A 148 1.90 -17.62 6.59
CA ALA A 148 1.38 -16.57 7.45
C ALA A 148 -0.15 -16.70 7.65
N VAL A 149 -0.90 -16.89 6.55
CA VAL A 149 -2.35 -17.11 6.57
C VAL A 149 -2.70 -18.40 7.32
N ALA A 150 -1.96 -19.49 7.12
CA ALA A 150 -2.19 -20.73 7.84
C ALA A 150 -1.96 -20.58 9.36
N ALA A 151 -0.98 -19.78 9.77
CA ALA A 151 -0.69 -19.53 11.18
C ALA A 151 -1.73 -18.62 11.84
N LEU A 152 -2.21 -17.58 11.14
CA LEU A 152 -3.19 -16.62 11.63
C LEU A 152 -4.32 -16.41 10.61
N PRO A 153 -5.24 -17.38 10.44
CA PRO A 153 -6.23 -17.36 9.36
C PRO A 153 -7.28 -16.27 9.51
N ALA A 154 -7.43 -15.68 10.69
CA ALA A 154 -8.36 -14.59 10.97
C ALA A 154 -7.81 -13.21 10.61
N GLU A 155 -6.52 -13.09 10.26
CA GLU A 155 -5.87 -11.81 9.97
C GLU A 155 -6.14 -11.37 8.52
N PRO A 156 -6.93 -10.31 8.28
CA PRO A 156 -7.31 -9.90 6.92
C PRO A 156 -6.12 -9.43 6.10
N ALA A 157 -5.14 -8.75 6.72
CA ALA A 157 -3.96 -8.23 6.04
C ALA A 157 -3.11 -9.34 5.40
N TYR A 158 -3.11 -10.54 6.00
CA TYR A 158 -2.35 -11.67 5.49
C TYR A 158 -3.02 -12.27 4.24
N ARG A 159 -4.36 -12.26 4.22
CA ARG A 159 -5.13 -12.68 3.05
C ARG A 159 -5.01 -11.70 1.90
N ASP A 160 -5.01 -10.39 2.16
CA ASP A 160 -4.75 -9.38 1.12
C ASP A 160 -3.34 -9.50 0.53
N THR A 161 -2.34 -9.77 1.37
CA THR A 161 -0.98 -10.03 0.88
C THR A 161 -0.96 -11.24 -0.07
N LEU A 162 -1.60 -12.34 0.32
CA LEU A 162 -1.72 -13.51 -0.56
C LEU A 162 -2.53 -13.19 -1.83
N ALA A 163 -3.63 -12.45 -1.72
CA ALA A 163 -4.45 -12.03 -2.86
C ALA A 163 -3.65 -11.21 -3.88
N THR A 164 -2.84 -10.27 -3.40
CA THR A 164 -1.93 -9.45 -4.22
C THR A 164 -0.92 -10.32 -4.98
N ILE A 165 -0.35 -11.33 -4.32
CA ILE A 165 0.57 -12.28 -4.95
C ILE A 165 -0.15 -13.08 -6.04
N ARG A 166 -1.32 -13.65 -5.73
CA ARG A 166 -2.16 -14.39 -6.70
C ARG A 166 -2.53 -13.53 -7.90
N HIS A 167 -2.87 -12.28 -7.67
CA HIS A 167 -3.15 -11.32 -8.73
C HIS A 167 -1.95 -11.14 -9.67
N ARG A 168 -0.75 -10.91 -9.11
CA ARG A 168 0.49 -10.77 -9.90
C ARG A 168 0.93 -12.05 -10.61
N GLN A 169 0.51 -13.21 -10.11
CA GLN A 169 0.70 -14.51 -10.76
C GLN A 169 -0.34 -14.78 -11.87
N GLY A 170 -1.27 -13.86 -12.13
CA GLY A 170 -2.36 -14.03 -13.10
C GLY A 170 -3.51 -14.91 -12.62
N GLN A 171 -3.49 -15.33 -11.35
CA GLN A 171 -4.51 -16.18 -10.71
C GLN A 171 -5.66 -15.31 -10.19
N HIS A 172 -6.32 -14.60 -11.11
CA HIS A 172 -7.26 -13.53 -10.77
C HIS A 172 -8.53 -14.00 -10.04
N ASP A 173 -9.03 -15.20 -10.31
CA ASP A 173 -10.19 -15.76 -9.60
C ASP A 173 -9.88 -15.94 -8.10
N GLU A 174 -8.73 -16.55 -7.78
CA GLU A 174 -8.29 -16.78 -6.42
C GLU A 174 -8.00 -15.47 -5.68
N ALA A 175 -7.36 -14.51 -6.37
CA ALA A 175 -7.11 -13.18 -5.82
C ALA A 175 -8.42 -12.47 -5.43
N VAL A 176 -9.44 -12.51 -6.29
CA VAL A 176 -10.76 -11.93 -5.99
C VAL A 176 -11.43 -12.63 -4.81
N ASP A 177 -11.38 -13.96 -4.75
CA ASP A 177 -12.00 -14.73 -3.66
C ASP A 177 -11.33 -14.44 -2.31
N LEU A 178 -10.00 -14.33 -2.26
CA LEU A 178 -9.23 -13.99 -1.05
C LEU A 178 -9.48 -12.54 -0.60
N GLU A 179 -9.43 -11.59 -1.53
CA GLU A 179 -9.59 -10.17 -1.22
C GLU A 179 -11.01 -9.85 -0.76
N ARG A 180 -12.02 -10.53 -1.32
CA ARG A 180 -13.39 -10.43 -0.81
C ARG A 180 -13.47 -10.88 0.66
N GLN A 181 -12.78 -11.95 1.04
CA GLN A 181 -12.75 -12.40 2.44
C GLN A 181 -12.02 -11.37 3.32
N ALA A 182 -10.90 -10.80 2.86
CA ALA A 182 -10.21 -9.73 3.57
C ALA A 182 -11.12 -8.50 3.78
N LEU A 183 -11.87 -8.08 2.75
CA LEU A 183 -12.84 -6.99 2.85
C LEU A 183 -13.98 -7.28 3.83
N VAL A 184 -14.50 -8.51 3.85
CA VAL A 184 -15.57 -8.90 4.79
C VAL A 184 -15.10 -8.80 6.24
N ASP A 185 -13.87 -9.26 6.52
CA ASP A 185 -13.37 -9.34 7.88
C ASP A 185 -12.75 -8.01 8.37
N GLY A 186 -12.05 -7.30 7.50
CA GLY A 186 -11.39 -6.04 7.84
C GLY A 186 -12.26 -4.80 7.65
N ALA A 187 -13.16 -4.82 6.67
CA ALA A 187 -14.07 -3.72 6.33
C ALA A 187 -13.38 -2.34 6.13
N GLN A 188 -12.27 -2.31 5.37
CA GLN A 188 -11.49 -1.10 5.09
C GLN A 188 -11.53 -0.71 3.60
N ALA A 189 -11.40 0.59 3.31
CA ALA A 189 -11.35 1.13 1.94
C ALA A 189 -10.16 0.57 1.13
N PHE A 190 -9.04 0.29 1.82
CA PHE A 190 -7.87 -0.36 1.24
C PHE A 190 -8.25 -1.66 0.53
N TYR A 191 -8.87 -2.61 1.24
CA TYR A 191 -9.27 -3.92 0.67
C TYR A 191 -10.31 -3.77 -0.45
N ALA A 192 -11.21 -2.79 -0.33
CA ALA A 192 -12.21 -2.53 -1.37
C ALA A 192 -11.54 -2.03 -2.67
N THR A 193 -10.46 -1.25 -2.54
CA THR A 193 -9.69 -0.74 -3.68
C THR A 193 -8.90 -1.85 -4.36
N GLN A 194 -8.28 -2.73 -3.58
CA GLN A 194 -7.61 -3.93 -4.07
C GLN A 194 -8.58 -4.86 -4.81
N LEU A 195 -9.75 -5.12 -4.20
CA LEU A 195 -10.80 -5.93 -4.81
C LEU A 195 -11.25 -5.34 -6.15
N ALA A 196 -11.44 -4.02 -6.23
CA ALA A 196 -11.76 -3.34 -7.48
C ALA A 196 -10.67 -3.57 -8.55
N ARG A 197 -9.39 -3.43 -8.20
CA ARG A 197 -8.25 -3.69 -9.12
C ARG A 197 -8.24 -5.15 -9.61
N PHE A 198 -8.43 -6.11 -8.71
CA PHE A 198 -8.39 -7.53 -9.04
C PHE A 198 -9.57 -7.94 -9.92
N LEU A 199 -10.77 -7.44 -9.64
CA LEU A 199 -11.95 -7.64 -10.47
C LEU A 199 -11.75 -7.11 -11.89
N GLU A 200 -11.13 -5.93 -12.04
CA GLU A 200 -10.85 -5.37 -13.36
C GLU A 200 -9.87 -6.22 -14.16
N ALA A 201 -8.78 -6.66 -13.53
CA ALA A 201 -7.80 -7.51 -14.21
C ALA A 201 -8.39 -8.86 -14.60
N ARG A 202 -9.23 -9.45 -13.73
CA ARG A 202 -10.00 -10.65 -14.04
C ARG A 202 -10.82 -10.50 -15.31
N VAL A 203 -11.60 -9.42 -15.43
CA VAL A 203 -12.43 -9.17 -16.62
C VAL A 203 -11.58 -8.91 -17.86
N LYS A 204 -10.49 -8.16 -17.74
CA LYS A 204 -9.54 -7.93 -18.85
C LYS A 204 -8.88 -9.23 -19.33
N ALA A 205 -8.66 -10.19 -18.44
CA ALA A 205 -8.17 -11.52 -18.77
C ALA A 205 -9.25 -12.46 -19.34
N GLY A 206 -10.49 -11.99 -19.53
CA GLY A 206 -11.60 -12.79 -20.05
C GLY A 206 -12.32 -13.62 -19.00
N GLY A 207 -12.08 -13.37 -17.71
CA GLY A 207 -12.79 -14.01 -16.61
C GLY A 207 -14.26 -13.61 -16.55
N GLU A 208 -15.08 -14.45 -15.89
CA GLU A 208 -16.53 -14.28 -15.83
C GLU A 208 -16.95 -13.06 -14.99
N VAL A 209 -17.81 -12.21 -15.55
CA VAL A 209 -18.39 -11.04 -14.83
C VAL A 209 -19.49 -11.44 -13.83
N ALA A 210 -20.05 -12.65 -13.98
CA ALA A 210 -21.10 -13.17 -13.11
C ALA A 210 -20.82 -14.65 -12.82
N ARG A 211 -20.95 -15.05 -11.55
CA ARG A 211 -20.71 -16.42 -11.08
C ARG A 211 -21.95 -16.94 -10.34
N GLY A 212 -22.51 -18.05 -10.82
CA GLY A 212 -23.65 -18.69 -10.15
C GLY A 212 -24.94 -17.86 -10.13
N VAL A 213 -25.12 -16.98 -11.12
CA VAL A 213 -26.35 -16.21 -11.33
C VAL A 213 -27.11 -16.86 -12.49
N ASP A 214 -28.36 -17.25 -12.26
CA ASP A 214 -29.29 -17.59 -13.37
C ASP A 214 -29.34 -16.40 -14.35
N ASP A 215 -29.67 -16.58 -15.63
CA ASP A 215 -29.68 -15.59 -16.75
C ASP A 215 -30.38 -14.21 -16.52
N GLN A 216 -30.80 -13.89 -15.30
CA GLN A 216 -31.33 -12.62 -14.84
C GLN A 216 -30.21 -11.59 -14.68
N ALA A 217 -29.84 -10.93 -15.77
CA ALA A 217 -28.96 -9.77 -15.74
C ALA A 217 -29.58 -8.65 -14.89
N LEU A 218 -28.84 -8.14 -13.91
CA LEU A 218 -29.12 -6.82 -13.34
C LEU A 218 -28.83 -5.78 -14.42
N VAL A 219 -29.77 -4.86 -14.62
CA VAL A 219 -29.53 -3.68 -15.45
C VAL A 219 -29.09 -2.55 -14.53
N LEU A 220 -27.84 -2.13 -14.67
CA LEU A 220 -27.37 -0.88 -14.08
C LEU A 220 -27.60 0.25 -15.09
N SER A 221 -28.30 1.30 -14.66
CA SER A 221 -28.45 2.53 -15.45
C SER A 221 -28.18 3.73 -14.57
N MET A 222 -27.59 4.79 -15.11
CA MET A 222 -27.45 6.05 -14.39
C MET A 222 -28.77 6.82 -14.48
N ALA A 223 -29.29 7.27 -13.35
CA ALA A 223 -30.48 8.10 -13.30
C ALA A 223 -30.22 9.45 -14.00
N PRO A 224 -31.26 10.15 -14.47
CA PRO A 224 -31.10 11.44 -15.16
C PRO A 224 -30.37 12.51 -14.33
N SER A 225 -30.38 12.41 -12.99
CA SER A 225 -29.63 13.31 -12.12
C SER A 225 -28.11 13.11 -12.19
N GLY A 226 -27.64 11.98 -12.72
CA GLY A 226 -26.23 11.64 -12.83
C GLY A 226 -25.54 11.24 -11.52
N THR A 227 -26.26 11.29 -10.39
CA THR A 227 -25.75 10.98 -9.05
C THR A 227 -26.28 9.66 -8.48
N THR A 228 -27.23 9.04 -9.16
CA THR A 228 -27.84 7.78 -8.74
C THR A 228 -27.64 6.73 -9.82
N ILE A 229 -27.23 5.52 -9.44
CA ILE A 229 -27.21 4.32 -10.29
C ILE A 229 -28.45 3.53 -9.91
N LYS A 230 -29.36 3.41 -10.86
CA LYS A 230 -30.52 2.55 -10.79
C LYS A 230 -30.09 1.12 -11.08
N VAL A 231 -30.36 0.22 -10.15
CA VAL A 231 -30.17 -1.22 -10.29
C VAL A 231 -31.54 -1.84 -10.51
N GLU A 232 -31.81 -2.33 -11.71
CA GLU A 232 -33.05 -3.03 -12.03
C GLU A 232 -32.80 -4.53 -12.11
N ALA A 233 -33.51 -5.29 -11.28
CA ALA A 233 -33.63 -6.73 -11.42
C ALA A 233 -34.98 -7.03 -12.10
N PRO A 234 -35.01 -7.59 -13.33
CA PRO A 234 -36.26 -7.85 -14.05
C PRO A 234 -37.22 -8.76 -13.27
N ARG A 235 -36.67 -9.62 -12.41
CA ARG A 235 -37.39 -10.45 -11.44
C ARG A 235 -36.63 -10.44 -10.11
N PRO A 236 -37.33 -10.63 -8.97
CA PRO A 236 -36.66 -10.83 -7.69
C PRO A 236 -35.78 -12.09 -7.78
N PRO A 237 -34.49 -12.04 -7.43
CA PRO A 237 -33.65 -13.22 -7.48
C PRO A 237 -34.18 -14.25 -6.45
N ALA A 238 -34.21 -15.53 -6.83
CA ALA A 238 -34.71 -16.60 -5.96
C ALA A 238 -33.83 -16.80 -4.71
N LYS A 239 -32.54 -16.47 -4.83
CA LYS A 239 -31.56 -16.35 -3.76
C LYS A 239 -31.22 -14.87 -3.55
N GLY A 240 -30.55 -14.54 -2.45
CA GLY A 240 -29.92 -13.23 -2.37
C GLY A 240 -28.92 -13.04 -3.50
N LEU A 241 -28.54 -11.81 -3.81
CA LEU A 241 -27.59 -11.50 -4.87
C LEU A 241 -26.59 -10.46 -4.35
N LEU A 242 -25.30 -10.76 -4.44
CA LEU A 242 -24.21 -9.79 -4.27
C LEU A 242 -23.79 -9.30 -5.65
N ALA A 243 -23.74 -7.99 -5.84
CA ALA A 243 -23.22 -7.33 -7.02
C ALA A 243 -22.11 -6.37 -6.60
N LEU A 244 -20.93 -6.53 -7.20
CA LEU A 244 -19.79 -5.63 -7.03
C LEU A 244 -19.60 -4.82 -8.30
N ALA A 245 -19.70 -3.51 -8.17
CA ALA A 245 -19.49 -2.59 -9.27
C ALA A 245 -18.28 -1.70 -8.99
N VAL A 246 -17.40 -1.56 -9.98
CA VAL A 246 -16.28 -0.62 -9.91
C VAL A 246 -16.68 0.69 -10.55
N VAL A 247 -16.52 1.75 -9.79
CA VAL A 247 -16.69 3.13 -10.23
C VAL A 247 -15.36 3.63 -10.75
N ARG A 248 -15.33 4.18 -11.95
CA ARG A 248 -14.14 4.72 -12.59
C ARG A 248 -14.20 6.24 -12.71
N GLU A 249 -13.02 6.84 -12.66
CA GLU A 249 -12.72 8.21 -13.06
C GLU A 249 -11.50 8.16 -13.98
N ASP A 250 -11.60 8.74 -15.19
CA ASP A 250 -10.50 8.77 -16.17
C ASP A 250 -9.80 7.42 -16.39
N GLU A 251 -10.60 6.34 -16.53
CA GLU A 251 -10.17 4.94 -16.70
C GLU A 251 -9.50 4.27 -15.49
N ARG A 252 -9.43 4.95 -14.34
CA ARG A 252 -8.87 4.41 -13.09
C ARG A 252 -9.98 4.04 -12.10
N PRO A 253 -9.82 2.95 -11.32
CA PRO A 253 -10.72 2.65 -10.21
C PRO A 253 -10.76 3.79 -9.19
N ALA A 254 -11.96 4.33 -8.98
CA ALA A 254 -12.21 5.47 -8.12
C ALA A 254 -13.04 5.08 -6.89
N ALA A 255 -13.83 4.00 -6.97
CA ALA A 255 -14.57 3.43 -5.86
C ALA A 255 -15.01 1.99 -6.14
N LEU A 256 -15.38 1.26 -5.07
CA LEU A 256 -16.11 0.00 -5.15
C LEU A 256 -17.51 0.20 -4.55
N VAL A 257 -18.53 -0.27 -5.27
CA VAL A 257 -19.91 -0.29 -4.82
C VAL A 257 -20.33 -1.74 -4.62
N GLU A 258 -20.67 -2.08 -3.38
CA GLU A 258 -21.22 -3.37 -3.01
C GLU A 258 -22.75 -3.26 -2.92
N ILE A 259 -23.48 -4.12 -3.63
CA ILE A 259 -24.93 -4.14 -3.68
C ILE A 259 -25.40 -5.54 -3.29
N ARG A 260 -26.25 -5.65 -2.28
CA ARG A 260 -26.89 -6.91 -1.86
C ARG A 260 -28.39 -6.82 -2.10
N VAL A 261 -28.96 -7.73 -2.89
CA VAL A 261 -30.40 -7.78 -3.27
C VAL A 261 -31.04 -9.06 -2.70
N GLY A 262 -32.29 -8.99 -2.23
CA GLY A 262 -33.07 -10.14 -1.75
C GLY A 262 -34.58 -9.87 -1.74
N THR A 263 -35.41 -10.91 -1.71
CA THR A 263 -36.88 -10.78 -1.84
C THR A 263 -37.51 -10.12 -0.61
N GLY A 264 -38.20 -8.98 -0.80
CA GLY A 264 -39.19 -8.50 0.17
C GLY A 264 -39.11 -7.05 0.70
N PHE A 265 -38.78 -6.03 -0.11
CA PHE A 265 -38.95 -4.64 0.33
C PHE A 265 -39.60 -3.72 -0.71
N ARG A 266 -40.56 -2.90 -0.25
CA ARG A 266 -40.99 -1.63 -0.85
C ARG A 266 -40.67 -0.54 0.18
N GLY A 267 -39.58 0.22 -0.02
CA GLY A 267 -39.22 1.35 0.85
C GLY A 267 -37.85 1.96 0.52
N PRO A 268 -37.55 3.19 0.99
CA PRO A 268 -36.67 4.14 0.31
C PRO A 268 -35.23 4.18 0.85
N GLU A 269 -34.52 3.05 0.87
CA GLU A 269 -33.07 3.05 1.19
C GLU A 269 -32.21 2.89 -0.07
N GLU A 270 -32.19 3.98 -0.86
CA GLU A 270 -31.14 4.34 -1.81
C GLU A 270 -30.08 5.18 -1.05
N THR A 271 -29.07 4.57 -0.44
CA THR A 271 -28.12 5.35 0.38
C THR A 271 -26.67 5.29 -0.12
N ALA A 272 -26.25 4.27 -0.87
CA ALA A 272 -24.86 4.19 -1.32
C ALA A 272 -24.44 5.26 -2.34
N LEU A 273 -25.39 5.81 -3.10
CA LEU A 273 -25.08 6.66 -4.26
C LEU A 273 -25.41 8.14 -4.02
N LYS A 274 -26.30 8.41 -3.06
CA LYS A 274 -26.53 9.78 -2.57
C LYS A 274 -25.31 10.36 -1.83
N ASN A 275 -24.39 9.49 -1.41
CA ASN A 275 -23.14 9.84 -0.72
C ASN A 275 -21.92 9.74 -1.63
N LEU A 276 -22.09 9.75 -2.97
CA LEU A 276 -20.95 9.93 -3.86
C LEU A 276 -20.25 11.25 -3.50
N PRO A 277 -18.91 11.26 -3.42
CA PRO A 277 -18.19 12.47 -3.06
C PRO A 277 -18.41 13.57 -4.12
N GLU A 278 -18.35 14.84 -3.71
CA GLU A 278 -18.65 15.99 -4.59
C GLU A 278 -17.81 16.05 -5.88
N TRP A 279 -16.65 15.39 -5.91
CA TRP A 279 -15.80 15.31 -7.09
C TRP A 279 -16.33 14.33 -8.17
N ALA A 280 -17.27 13.45 -7.84
CA ALA A 280 -17.83 12.46 -8.76
C ALA A 280 -18.92 13.07 -9.65
N THR A 281 -18.54 13.86 -10.66
CA THR A 281 -19.49 14.40 -11.65
C THR A 281 -19.98 13.32 -12.62
N PRO A 282 -21.22 13.44 -13.15
CA PRO A 282 -21.82 12.38 -13.98
C PRO A 282 -21.03 12.04 -15.24
N GLU A 283 -20.37 13.04 -15.85
CA GLU A 283 -19.59 12.86 -17.09
C GLU A 283 -18.28 12.09 -16.86
N ARG A 284 -17.76 12.12 -15.63
CA ARG A 284 -16.51 11.45 -15.24
C ARG A 284 -16.74 10.05 -14.68
N LEU A 285 -17.98 9.75 -14.30
CA LEU A 285 -18.33 8.52 -13.60
C LEU A 285 -18.73 7.44 -14.59
N ARG A 286 -18.00 6.33 -14.60
CA ARG A 286 -18.41 5.09 -15.27
C ARG A 286 -18.53 3.97 -14.26
N VAL A 287 -19.60 3.19 -14.35
CA VAL A 287 -19.88 2.10 -13.41
C VAL A 287 -19.88 0.81 -14.21
N HIS A 288 -18.99 -0.09 -13.84
CA HIS A 288 -18.90 -1.41 -14.45
C HIS A 288 -19.26 -2.47 -13.41
N LEU A 289 -20.28 -3.26 -13.69
CA LEU A 289 -20.57 -4.45 -12.90
C LEU A 289 -19.49 -5.48 -13.20
N LEU A 290 -18.76 -5.95 -12.18
CA LEU A 290 -17.61 -6.85 -12.37
C LEU A 290 -17.79 -8.22 -11.72
N LEU A 291 -18.61 -8.32 -10.67
CA LEU A 291 -18.96 -9.61 -10.07
C LEU A 291 -20.43 -9.61 -9.67
N MET A 292 -21.12 -10.71 -9.96
CA MET A 292 -22.44 -11.01 -9.44
C MET A 292 -22.48 -12.43 -8.88
N GLU A 293 -23.03 -12.64 -7.68
CA GLU A 293 -23.08 -13.94 -7.01
C GLU A 293 -24.37 -14.17 -6.26
N ALA A 294 -24.92 -15.39 -6.33
CA ALA A 294 -26.05 -15.79 -5.49
C ALA A 294 -25.63 -16.03 -4.04
N LEU A 295 -26.39 -15.48 -3.09
CA LEU A 295 -26.19 -15.63 -1.65
C LEU A 295 -27.26 -16.54 -1.05
N ASP A 296 -26.84 -17.56 -0.30
CA ASP A 296 -27.75 -18.37 0.51
C ASP A 296 -28.19 -17.59 1.76
N GLY A 297 -29.51 -17.48 1.97
CA GLY A 297 -30.07 -16.93 3.21
C GLY A 297 -29.87 -15.42 3.45
N ALA A 298 -29.70 -14.60 2.40
CA ALA A 298 -29.56 -13.15 2.57
C ALA A 298 -30.81 -12.52 3.25
N PRO A 299 -30.64 -11.58 4.20
CA PRO A 299 -31.75 -10.89 4.83
C PRO A 299 -32.60 -10.14 3.79
N ALA A 300 -33.91 -10.02 4.05
CA ALA A 300 -34.83 -9.32 3.17
C ALA A 300 -34.41 -7.86 2.93
N GLY A 301 -34.38 -7.44 1.66
CA GLY A 301 -34.17 -6.04 1.27
C GLY A 301 -32.89 -5.77 0.48
N LEU A 302 -32.85 -4.57 -0.12
CA LEU A 302 -31.69 -4.04 -0.82
C LEU A 302 -30.75 -3.38 0.20
N ARG A 303 -29.49 -3.75 0.22
CA ARG A 303 -28.43 -3.05 0.96
C ARG A 303 -27.32 -2.65 0.01
N SER A 304 -26.71 -1.51 0.26
CA SER A 304 -25.57 -1.09 -0.54
C SER A 304 -24.51 -0.41 0.33
N ARG A 305 -23.25 -0.54 -0.08
CA ARG A 305 -22.10 0.08 0.58
C ARG A 305 -21.19 0.69 -0.47
N PHE A 306 -20.72 1.91 -0.19
CA PHE A 306 -19.79 2.64 -1.04
C PHE A 306 -18.42 2.69 -0.36
N TRP A 307 -17.39 2.36 -1.12
CA TRP A 307 -16.00 2.38 -0.66
C TRP A 307 -15.21 3.31 -1.57
N PRO A 308 -14.81 4.51 -1.11
CA PRO A 308 -13.93 5.38 -1.89
C PRO A 308 -12.58 4.68 -2.08
N ALA A 309 -11.97 4.84 -3.25
CA ALA A 309 -10.65 4.25 -3.50
C ALA A 309 -9.60 4.88 -2.58
N ASP A 310 -8.79 4.02 -1.98
CA ASP A 310 -7.62 4.39 -1.20
C ASP A 310 -6.51 4.90 -2.14
N PRO A 311 -6.01 6.14 -1.95
CA PRO A 311 -4.95 6.70 -2.78
C PRO A 311 -3.66 5.87 -2.77
N ALA A 312 -3.30 5.24 -1.65
CA ALA A 312 -2.05 4.49 -1.53
C ALA A 312 -2.05 3.21 -2.39
N VAL A 313 -3.22 2.64 -2.62
CA VAL A 313 -3.40 1.40 -3.40
C VAL A 313 -3.35 1.64 -4.91
N ARG A 314 -3.68 2.86 -5.37
CA ARG A 314 -3.76 3.19 -6.81
C ARG A 314 -2.43 3.03 -7.55
N GLU A 315 -1.31 3.15 -6.82
CA GLU A 315 0.05 3.11 -7.36
C GLU A 315 0.69 1.71 -7.28
N LEU A 316 0.01 0.73 -6.65
CA LEU A 316 0.55 -0.62 -6.55
C LEU A 316 0.60 -1.31 -7.93
N PRO A 317 1.57 -2.23 -8.15
CA PRO A 317 1.72 -2.98 -9.39
C PRO A 317 0.60 -4.02 -9.61
#